data_AF-A0A519L5W0-F1
#
_entry.id   AF-A0A519L5W0-F1
#
_cell.length_a   1.000
_cell.length_b   1.000
_cell.length_c   1.000
_cell.angle_alpha   90.00
_cell.angle_beta   90.00
_cell.angle_gamma   90.00
#
_symmetry.space_group_name_H-M   'P 1'
#
loop_
_entity.id
_entity.type
_entity.pdbx_description
1 polymer ?
#
loop_
_entity_poly.entity_id
_entity_poly.type
_entity_poly.pdbx_seq_one_letter_code
_entity_poly.pdbx_strand_id
1 'polypeptide(L)'
;DNSKLYTQPEDVAYTYEKLKAISDNFTIAAAFGNVHGVYKSGNVVLTPKILDNSQKFVQEKFGTADKPINFVFHGGSGSTLEEIREAIDYGVIKMNIDTDLQFAYTEGIRDYMVDNVEYLRTQIGNPDGEEKPNKKFYDPRVWVRKGEETFSKRLVRAFEDLNNVNTLK
;
A
#
# COMPACT_ATOMS: atom_id res chain seq x y z
N ASP A 1 6.13 -25.50 12.34
CA ASP A 1 6.02 -25.99 10.95
C ASP A 1 5.80 -24.78 10.06
N ASN A 2 6.86 -24.32 9.38
CA ASN A 2 6.89 -23.04 8.66
C ASN A 2 6.00 -23.08 7.40
N SER A 3 5.76 -24.28 6.87
CA SER A 3 4.91 -24.56 5.70
C SER A 3 3.45 -24.11 5.87
N LYS A 4 2.97 -24.02 7.12
CA LYS A 4 1.59 -23.58 7.42
C LYS A 4 1.40 -22.05 7.36
N LEU A 5 2.49 -21.28 7.38
CA LEU A 5 2.45 -19.81 7.48
C LEU A 5 2.79 -19.12 6.15
N TYR A 6 3.54 -19.80 5.28
CA TYR A 6 4.08 -19.22 4.06
C TYR A 6 3.77 -20.09 2.84
N THR A 7 3.50 -19.44 1.71
CA THR A 7 3.35 -20.09 0.41
C THR A 7 4.65 -20.79 0.02
N GLN A 8 4.54 -22.02 -0.50
CA GLN A 8 5.68 -22.76 -1.03
C GLN A 8 5.79 -22.57 -2.56
N PRO A 9 7.01 -22.67 -3.15
CA PRO A 9 7.19 -22.59 -4.61
C PRO A 9 6.30 -23.57 -5.40
N GLU A 10 6.02 -24.75 -4.83
CA GLU A 10 5.15 -25.76 -5.43
C GLU A 10 3.70 -25.29 -5.55
N ASP A 11 3.20 -24.51 -4.58
CA ASP A 11 1.85 -23.93 -4.62
C ASP A 11 1.73 -22.89 -5.74
N VAL A 12 2.77 -22.07 -5.92
CA VAL A 12 2.87 -21.08 -7.00
C VAL A 12 2.92 -21.79 -8.35
N ALA A 13 3.73 -22.83 -8.48
CA ALA A 13 3.83 -23.62 -9.72
C ALA A 13 2.53 -24.34 -10.07
N TYR A 14 1.83 -24.89 -9.07
CA TYR A 14 0.51 -25.48 -9.28
C TYR A 14 -0.48 -24.43 -9.77
N THR A 15 -0.53 -23.27 -9.12
CA THR A 15 -1.41 -22.16 -9.50
C THR A 15 -1.10 -21.66 -10.92
N TYR A 16 0.18 -21.49 -11.24
CA TYR A 16 0.65 -21.11 -12.57
C TYR A 16 0.19 -22.12 -13.63
N GLU A 17 0.44 -23.40 -13.44
CA GLU A 17 0.06 -24.44 -14.41
C GLU A 17 -1.45 -24.45 -14.68
N LYS A 18 -2.27 -24.40 -13.62
CA LYS A 18 -3.73 -24.49 -13.75
C LYS A 18 -4.34 -23.25 -14.38
N LEU A 19 -3.88 -22.04 -14.02
CA LEU A 19 -4.42 -20.80 -14.56
C LEU A 19 -3.92 -20.52 -15.98
N LYS A 20 -2.63 -20.81 -16.26
CA LYS A 20 -2.01 -20.65 -17.59
C LYS A 20 -2.68 -21.51 -18.65
N ALA A 21 -3.21 -22.68 -18.28
CA ALA A 21 -3.99 -23.52 -19.19
C ALA A 21 -5.31 -22.87 -19.65
N ILE A 22 -5.80 -21.86 -18.94
CA ILE A 22 -7.04 -21.12 -19.26
C ILE A 22 -6.70 -19.80 -19.95
N SER A 23 -5.79 -19.02 -19.37
CA SER A 23 -5.43 -17.68 -19.84
C SER A 23 -4.11 -17.21 -19.24
N ASP A 24 -3.45 -16.28 -19.93
CA ASP A 24 -2.24 -15.59 -19.46
C ASP A 24 -2.54 -14.48 -18.45
N ASN A 25 -3.82 -14.10 -18.32
CA ASN A 25 -4.24 -12.92 -17.59
C ASN A 25 -4.55 -13.24 -16.11
N PHE A 26 -3.51 -13.55 -15.34
CA PHE A 26 -3.61 -13.71 -13.90
C PHE A 26 -2.39 -13.12 -13.17
N THR A 27 -2.58 -12.86 -11.88
CA THR A 27 -1.54 -12.40 -10.96
C THR A 27 -1.65 -13.19 -9.66
N ILE A 28 -0.55 -13.37 -8.94
CA ILE A 28 -0.52 -14.19 -7.72
C ILE A 28 -0.18 -13.31 -6.51
N ALA A 29 -0.98 -13.39 -5.45
CA ALA A 29 -0.65 -12.83 -4.15
C ALA A 29 -0.20 -13.99 -3.23
N ALA A 30 1.11 -14.18 -3.09
CA ALA A 30 1.68 -15.20 -2.21
C ALA A 30 1.70 -14.70 -0.75
N ALA A 31 1.61 -15.62 0.20
CA ALA A 31 1.88 -15.34 1.60
C ALA A 31 3.39 -15.45 1.85
N PHE A 32 4.07 -14.31 1.95
CA PHE A 32 5.51 -14.23 2.21
C PHE A 32 5.82 -13.46 3.50
N GLY A 33 4.89 -13.47 4.45
CA GLY A 33 5.03 -12.81 5.74
C GLY A 33 4.41 -11.42 5.81
N ASN A 34 3.70 -11.05 4.76
CA ASN A 34 2.96 -9.83 4.66
C ASN A 34 1.67 -9.89 5.52
N VAL A 35 1.48 -8.90 6.39
CA VAL A 35 0.32 -8.80 7.28
C VAL A 35 -0.50 -7.58 6.88
N HIS A 36 -1.82 -7.71 6.89
CA HIS A 36 -2.72 -6.59 6.57
C HIS A 36 -2.85 -5.67 7.78
N GLY A 37 -2.44 -4.40 7.67
CA GLY A 37 -2.55 -3.38 8.72
C GLY A 37 -1.27 -3.18 9.55
N VAL A 38 -1.30 -2.24 10.50
CA VAL A 38 -0.14 -1.90 11.35
C VAL A 38 -0.19 -2.73 12.64
N TYR A 39 0.45 -3.90 12.63
CA TYR A 39 0.57 -4.75 13.82
C TYR A 39 2.03 -4.82 14.30
N LYS A 40 2.24 -4.93 15.62
CA LYS A 40 3.56 -5.25 16.19
C LYS A 40 3.91 -6.70 15.78
N SER A 41 5.03 -6.86 15.07
CA SER A 41 5.56 -8.13 14.58
C SER A 41 5.87 -9.10 15.73
N GLY A 42 4.97 -10.07 15.97
CA GLY A 42 5.20 -11.12 16.96
C GLY A 42 5.60 -12.47 16.35
N ASN A 43 4.93 -12.90 15.27
CA ASN A 43 4.98 -14.30 14.82
C ASN A 43 5.21 -14.50 13.30
N VAL A 44 5.18 -13.43 12.50
CA VAL A 44 5.31 -13.51 11.04
C VAL A 44 6.28 -12.43 10.58
N VAL A 45 7.29 -12.85 9.81
CA VAL A 45 8.40 -11.99 9.35
C VAL A 45 8.33 -11.93 7.84
N LEU A 46 8.37 -10.71 7.29
CA LEU A 46 8.38 -10.52 5.85
C LEU A 46 9.64 -11.18 5.28
N THR A 47 9.44 -12.08 4.32
CA THR A 47 10.47 -12.91 3.71
C THR A 47 10.34 -12.85 2.19
N PRO A 48 10.73 -11.72 1.55
CA PRO A 48 10.63 -11.55 0.09
C PRO A 48 11.27 -12.68 -0.72
N LYS A 49 12.27 -13.36 -0.15
CA LYS A 49 12.97 -14.49 -0.78
C LYS A 49 12.06 -15.65 -1.21
N ILE A 50 10.89 -15.79 -0.60
CA ILE A 50 9.87 -16.76 -1.04
C ILE A 50 9.44 -16.48 -2.50
N LEU A 51 9.36 -15.20 -2.88
CA LEU A 51 9.00 -14.79 -4.24
C LEU A 51 10.10 -15.18 -5.25
N ASP A 52 11.37 -14.90 -4.93
CA ASP A 52 12.52 -15.30 -5.75
C ASP A 52 12.57 -16.82 -5.97
N ASN A 53 12.42 -17.58 -4.89
CA ASN A 53 12.42 -19.04 -4.94
C ASN A 53 11.27 -19.56 -5.82
N SER A 54 10.11 -18.92 -5.75
CA SER A 54 8.96 -19.25 -6.59
C SER A 54 9.19 -18.92 -8.06
N GLN A 55 9.78 -17.77 -8.39
CA GLN A 55 10.13 -17.42 -9.78
C GLN A 55 11.06 -18.49 -10.38
N LYS A 56 12.15 -18.80 -9.67
CA LYS A 56 13.15 -19.78 -10.11
C LYS A 56 12.55 -21.17 -10.30
N PHE A 57 11.73 -21.61 -9.35
CA PHE A 57 11.09 -22.92 -9.43
C PHE A 57 10.14 -23.03 -10.63
N VAL A 58 9.30 -22.02 -10.88
CA VAL A 58 8.41 -21.99 -12.06
C VAL A 58 9.23 -21.91 -13.34
N GLN A 59 10.29 -21.11 -13.36
CA GLN A 59 11.19 -20.98 -14.50
C GLN A 59 11.84 -22.31 -14.88
N GLU A 60 12.45 -23.00 -13.91
CA GLU A 60 13.10 -24.29 -14.11
C GLU A 60 12.10 -25.38 -14.52
N LYS A 61 10.97 -25.48 -13.80
CA LYS A 61 9.98 -26.54 -14.02
C LYS A 61 9.30 -26.47 -15.38
N PHE A 62 9.03 -25.27 -15.89
CA PHE A 62 8.26 -25.06 -17.11
C PHE A 62 9.08 -24.48 -18.28
N GLY A 63 10.38 -24.27 -18.10
CA GLY A 63 11.27 -23.74 -19.14
C GLY A 63 10.87 -22.35 -19.66
N THR A 64 10.43 -21.47 -18.76
CA THR A 64 9.92 -20.14 -19.11
C THR A 64 11.02 -19.07 -19.17
N ALA A 65 10.65 -17.85 -19.57
CA ALA A 65 11.53 -16.68 -19.46
C ALA A 65 11.77 -16.28 -17.99
N ASP A 66 12.65 -15.31 -17.76
CA ASP A 66 12.90 -14.78 -16.41
C ASP A 66 11.64 -14.16 -15.80
N LYS A 67 11.46 -14.36 -14.48
CA LYS A 67 10.32 -13.89 -13.67
C LYS A 67 8.94 -14.12 -14.31
N PRO A 68 8.55 -15.39 -14.56
CA PRO A 68 7.28 -15.71 -15.23
C PRO A 68 6.02 -15.34 -14.43
N ILE A 69 6.14 -15.03 -13.13
CA ILE A 69 5.02 -14.70 -12.26
C ILE A 69 4.90 -13.20 -12.03
N ASN A 70 3.71 -12.66 -12.27
CA ASN A 70 3.33 -11.31 -11.85
C ASN A 70 2.80 -11.34 -10.41
N PHE A 71 3.64 -10.99 -9.44
CA PHE A 71 3.26 -10.99 -8.03
C PHE A 71 2.51 -9.72 -7.60
N VAL A 72 1.63 -9.90 -6.62
CA VAL A 72 0.92 -8.81 -5.93
C VAL A 72 1.31 -8.82 -4.45
N PHE A 73 1.84 -7.69 -3.97
CA PHE A 73 2.18 -7.48 -2.57
C PHE A 73 1.00 -6.90 -1.81
N HIS A 74 0.30 -7.75 -1.05
CA HIS A 74 -0.73 -7.32 -0.11
C HIS A 74 -0.11 -6.85 1.20
N GLY A 75 -0.65 -5.79 1.83
CA GLY A 75 -0.19 -5.36 3.16
C GLY A 75 1.18 -4.71 3.16
N GLY A 76 1.46 -3.79 2.22
CA GLY A 76 2.74 -3.08 2.16
C GLY A 76 2.90 -1.96 3.21
N SER A 77 1.85 -1.62 3.95
CA SER A 77 1.93 -0.60 5.01
C SER A 77 2.80 -1.08 6.17
N GLY A 78 3.83 -0.30 6.49
CA GLY A 78 4.80 -0.61 7.56
C GLY A 78 6.02 -1.42 7.13
N SER A 79 6.09 -1.90 5.88
CA SER A 79 7.30 -2.52 5.32
C SER A 79 8.41 -1.49 5.13
N THR A 80 9.67 -1.92 5.26
CA THR A 80 10.81 -1.05 4.98
C THR A 80 10.96 -0.81 3.48
N LEU A 81 11.69 0.24 3.11
CA LEU A 81 11.97 0.52 1.70
C LEU A 81 12.74 -0.65 1.07
N GLU A 82 13.71 -1.21 1.79
CA GLU A 82 14.54 -2.33 1.34
C GLU A 82 13.69 -3.57 1.05
N GLU A 83 12.74 -3.90 1.92
CA GLU A 83 11.81 -5.02 1.73
C GLU A 83 10.92 -4.81 0.49
N ILE A 84 10.44 -3.58 0.28
CA ILE A 84 9.64 -3.22 -0.90
C ILE A 84 10.49 -3.38 -2.17
N ARG A 85 11.73 -2.87 -2.18
CA ARG A 85 12.64 -2.98 -3.33
C ARG A 85 12.97 -4.42 -3.66
N GLU A 86 13.30 -5.21 -2.65
CA GLU A 86 13.61 -6.63 -2.83
C GLU A 86 12.40 -7.38 -3.42
N ALA A 87 11.18 -7.10 -2.95
CA ALA A 87 9.98 -7.71 -3.51
C ALA A 87 9.74 -7.32 -4.99
N ILE A 88 10.01 -6.06 -5.36
CA ILE A 88 9.95 -5.60 -6.77
C ILE A 88 10.97 -6.35 -7.62
N ASP A 89 12.20 -6.50 -7.13
CA ASP A 89 13.25 -7.24 -7.83
C ASP A 89 12.87 -8.71 -8.08
N TYR A 90 11.97 -9.27 -7.27
CA TYR A 90 11.45 -10.64 -7.44
C TYR A 90 10.12 -10.72 -8.21
N GLY A 91 9.69 -9.64 -8.87
CA GLY A 91 8.56 -9.65 -9.79
C GLY A 91 7.23 -9.22 -9.19
N VAL A 92 7.24 -8.49 -8.06
CA VAL A 92 6.05 -7.75 -7.63
C VAL A 92 5.78 -6.60 -8.59
N ILE A 93 4.58 -6.58 -9.16
CA ILE A 93 4.13 -5.54 -10.09
C ILE A 93 3.00 -4.66 -9.53
N LYS A 94 2.45 -5.03 -8.38
CA LYS A 94 1.35 -4.34 -7.72
C LYS A 94 1.51 -4.43 -6.22
N MET A 95 1.47 -3.30 -5.51
CA MET A 95 1.43 -3.27 -4.06
C MET A 95 0.12 -2.62 -3.59
N ASN A 96 -0.53 -3.25 -2.62
CA ASN A 96 -1.72 -2.68 -1.98
C ASN A 96 -1.30 -1.79 -0.81
N ILE A 97 -1.87 -0.60 -0.73
CA ILE A 97 -1.64 0.38 0.34
C ILE A 97 -3.01 0.89 0.76
N ASP A 98 -3.30 0.87 2.06
CA ASP A 98 -4.57 1.32 2.58
C ASP A 98 -4.40 2.04 3.92
N THR A 99 -3.91 1.35 4.96
CA THR A 99 -3.77 1.92 6.31
C THR A 99 -2.95 3.21 6.34
N ASP A 100 -1.82 3.27 5.62
CA ASP A 100 -1.03 4.49 5.55
C ASP A 100 -1.75 5.65 4.87
N LEU A 101 -2.58 5.35 3.86
CA LEU A 101 -3.35 6.34 3.13
C LEU A 101 -4.54 6.84 3.95
N GLN A 102 -5.22 5.95 4.68
CA GLN A 102 -6.26 6.32 5.64
C GLN A 102 -5.70 7.24 6.74
N PHE A 103 -4.53 6.89 7.29
CA PHE A 103 -3.88 7.71 8.30
C PHE A 103 -3.46 9.08 7.74
N ALA A 104 -2.84 9.10 6.56
CA ALA A 104 -2.45 10.34 5.90
C ALA A 104 -3.66 11.24 5.59
N TYR A 105 -4.79 10.68 5.13
CA TYR A 105 -6.00 11.47 4.91
C TYR A 105 -6.55 12.05 6.22
N THR A 106 -6.51 11.27 7.30
CA THR A 106 -6.93 11.69 8.63
C THR A 106 -6.05 12.82 9.17
N GLU A 107 -4.74 12.77 8.95
CA GLU A 107 -3.76 13.76 9.40
C GLU A 107 -4.13 15.18 8.99
N GLY A 108 -4.38 15.41 7.69
CA GLY A 108 -4.68 16.75 7.18
C GLY A 108 -5.98 17.33 7.73
N ILE A 109 -7.01 16.49 7.91
CA ILE A 109 -8.27 16.91 8.53
C ILE A 109 -8.07 17.17 10.01
N ARG A 110 -7.43 16.24 10.74
CA ARG A 110 -7.15 16.36 12.18
C ARG A 110 -6.42 17.67 12.48
N ASP A 111 -5.34 17.94 11.76
CA ASP A 111 -4.51 19.12 12.01
C ASP A 111 -5.30 20.40 11.72
N TYR A 112 -6.06 20.45 10.62
CA TYR A 112 -6.94 21.58 10.34
C TYR A 112 -7.98 21.80 11.45
N MET A 113 -8.62 20.74 11.92
CA MET A 113 -9.66 20.83 12.96
C MET A 113 -9.08 21.29 14.30
N VAL A 114 -7.89 20.80 14.68
CA VAL A 114 -7.19 21.21 15.91
C VAL A 114 -6.79 22.69 15.83
N ASP A 115 -6.18 23.11 14.73
CA ASP A 115 -5.67 24.48 14.57
C ASP A 115 -6.79 25.53 14.47
N ASN A 116 -7.97 25.13 13.98
CA ASN A 116 -9.10 26.03 13.74
C ASN A 116 -10.29 25.78 14.68
N VAL A 117 -10.12 25.01 15.76
CA VAL A 117 -11.23 24.56 16.61
C VAL A 117 -12.14 25.71 17.07
N GLU A 118 -11.56 26.85 17.45
CA GLU A 118 -12.32 28.02 17.91
C GLU A 118 -13.14 28.70 16.80
N TYR A 119 -12.73 28.56 15.54
CA TYR A 119 -13.47 29.04 14.36
C TYR A 119 -14.51 28.02 13.85
N LEU A 120 -14.52 26.80 14.40
CA LEU A 120 -15.39 25.71 13.93
C LEU A 120 -16.57 25.42 14.87
N ARG A 121 -16.57 25.99 16.09
CA ARG A 121 -17.61 25.78 17.11
C ARG A 121 -18.95 26.41 16.78
N THR A 122 -18.96 27.53 16.04
CA THR A 122 -20.16 28.33 15.77
C THR A 122 -20.16 28.83 14.33
N GLN A 123 -21.35 29.17 13.80
CA GLN A 123 -21.43 29.77 12.45
C GLN A 123 -20.99 31.25 12.43
N ILE A 124 -21.21 31.96 13.53
CA ILE A 124 -20.85 33.36 13.77
C ILE A 124 -20.21 33.44 15.17
N GLY A 125 -19.19 34.27 15.31
CA GLY A 125 -18.42 34.46 16.53
C GLY A 125 -17.16 33.60 16.54
N ASN A 126 -16.00 34.22 16.73
CA ASN A 126 -14.71 33.56 16.81
C ASN A 126 -13.70 34.47 17.56
N PRO A 127 -12.42 34.06 17.73
CA PRO A 127 -11.43 34.89 18.42
C PRO A 127 -11.21 36.30 17.82
N ASP A 128 -11.60 36.53 16.57
CA ASP A 128 -11.52 37.84 15.91
C ASP A 128 -12.77 38.73 16.15
N GLY A 129 -13.79 38.22 16.83
CA GLY A 129 -14.98 38.96 17.27
C GLY A 129 -16.29 38.17 17.21
N GLU A 130 -17.25 38.56 18.06
CA GLU A 130 -18.55 37.88 18.22
C GLU A 130 -19.43 37.89 16.97
N GLU A 131 -19.29 38.90 16.10
CA GLU A 131 -20.09 39.06 14.88
C GLU A 131 -19.41 38.48 13.62
N LYS A 132 -18.23 37.86 13.76
CA LYS A 132 -17.44 37.40 12.60
C LYS A 132 -17.98 36.06 12.07
N PRO A 133 -18.24 35.93 10.74
CA PRO A 133 -18.72 34.68 10.17
C PRO A 133 -17.61 33.66 9.98
N ASN A 134 -17.90 32.39 10.29
CA ASN A 134 -16.94 31.28 10.21
C ASN A 134 -17.05 30.45 8.92
N LYS A 135 -17.89 30.84 7.96
CA LYS A 135 -18.15 30.08 6.73
C LYS A 135 -16.88 29.64 6.02
N LYS A 136 -15.86 30.49 5.95
CA LYS A 136 -14.58 30.17 5.30
C LYS A 136 -13.80 29.05 5.99
N PHE A 137 -14.08 28.77 7.26
CA PHE A 137 -13.40 27.75 8.05
C PHE A 137 -14.13 26.41 8.02
N TYR A 138 -15.46 26.41 8.22
CA TYR A 138 -16.24 25.17 8.27
C TYR A 138 -16.69 24.64 6.91
N ASP A 139 -16.50 25.40 5.82
CA ASP A 139 -16.80 24.92 4.47
C ASP A 139 -16.08 23.59 4.21
N PRO A 140 -16.80 22.48 3.94
CA PRO A 140 -16.20 21.17 3.77
C PRO A 140 -15.09 21.13 2.73
N ARG A 141 -15.18 21.97 1.70
CA ARG A 141 -14.18 22.04 0.62
C ARG A 141 -12.80 22.46 1.13
N VAL A 142 -12.71 23.16 2.26
CA VAL A 142 -11.43 23.61 2.82
C VAL A 142 -10.74 22.47 3.55
N TRP A 143 -11.42 21.82 4.50
CA TRP A 143 -10.78 20.81 5.33
C TRP A 143 -10.74 19.42 4.68
N VAL A 144 -11.70 19.07 3.82
CA VAL A 144 -11.60 17.87 2.96
C VAL A 144 -10.38 17.98 2.06
N ARG A 145 -10.12 19.18 1.51
CA ARG A 145 -8.93 19.42 0.70
C ARG A 145 -7.63 19.22 1.48
N LYS A 146 -7.61 19.51 2.79
CA LYS A 146 -6.44 19.22 3.64
C LYS A 146 -6.17 17.73 3.76
N GLY A 147 -7.20 16.90 3.90
CA GLY A 147 -7.07 15.45 3.83
C GLY A 147 -6.54 14.96 2.48
N GLU A 148 -7.06 15.50 1.37
CA GLU A 148 -6.57 15.17 0.02
C GLU A 148 -5.10 15.54 -0.18
N GLU A 149 -4.65 16.70 0.34
CA GLU A 149 -3.27 17.15 0.24
C GLU A 149 -2.30 16.21 0.96
N THR A 150 -2.61 15.80 2.19
CA THR A 150 -1.77 14.86 2.95
C THR A 150 -1.82 13.44 2.39
N PHE A 151 -3.01 12.98 1.95
CA PHE A 151 -3.15 11.71 1.21
C PHE A 151 -2.29 11.70 -0.05
N SER A 152 -2.36 12.76 -0.86
CA SER A 152 -1.60 12.88 -2.11
C SER A 152 -0.10 12.85 -1.84
N LYS A 153 0.38 13.56 -0.81
CA LYS A 153 1.79 13.52 -0.38
C LYS A 153 2.22 12.09 -0.01
N ARG A 154 1.42 11.36 0.76
CA ARG A 154 1.73 9.97 1.12
C ARG A 154 1.73 9.04 -0.09
N LEU A 155 0.82 9.28 -1.04
CA LEU A 155 0.72 8.51 -2.28
C LEU A 155 1.91 8.76 -3.21
N VAL A 156 2.40 10.00 -3.33
CA VAL A 156 3.64 10.32 -4.07
C VAL A 156 4.81 9.53 -3.52
N ARG A 157 4.99 9.51 -2.18
CA ARG A 157 6.02 8.67 -1.55
C ARG A 157 5.87 7.19 -1.90
N ALA A 158 4.64 6.66 -1.94
CA ALA A 158 4.42 5.28 -2.36
C ALA A 158 4.85 5.03 -3.82
N PHE A 159 4.63 5.97 -4.74
CA PHE A 159 5.14 5.87 -6.11
C PHE A 159 6.66 5.87 -6.16
N GLU A 160 7.31 6.71 -5.36
CA GLU A 160 8.77 6.72 -5.20
C GLU A 160 9.27 5.38 -4.68
N ASP A 161 8.70 4.87 -3.57
CA ASP A 161 9.00 3.57 -2.95
C ASP A 161 8.81 2.38 -3.92
N LEU A 162 7.99 2.56 -4.98
CA LEU A 162 7.71 1.56 -6.01
C LEU A 162 8.50 1.74 -7.32
N ASN A 163 9.43 2.71 -7.39
CA ASN A 163 10.20 3.03 -8.61
C ASN A 163 9.28 3.44 -9.77
N ASN A 164 8.10 3.99 -9.45
CA ASN A 164 7.06 4.28 -10.41
C ASN A 164 6.80 5.79 -10.53
N VAL A 165 7.87 6.54 -10.82
CA VAL A 165 7.83 7.99 -11.03
C VAL A 165 8.21 8.31 -12.47
N ASN A 166 7.40 9.13 -13.15
CA ASN A 166 7.62 9.55 -14.54
C ASN A 166 7.79 8.39 -15.53
N THR A 167 7.00 7.33 -15.38
CA THR A 167 7.07 6.09 -16.19
C THR A 167 6.12 6.09 -17.39
N LEU A 168 5.23 7.09 -17.52
CA LEU A 168 4.36 7.26 -18.69
C LEU A 168 5.19 7.73 -19.89
N LYS A 169 4.94 7.11 -21.06
CA LYS A 169 5.59 7.44 -22.34
C LYS A 169 4.69 8.29 -23.21
#